data_AF-A1DYQ8-F1
#
_entry.id   AF-A1DYQ8-F1
#
_cell.length_a   1.000
_cell.length_b   1.000
_cell.length_c   1.000
_cell.angle_alpha   90.00
_cell.angle_beta   90.00
_cell.angle_gamma   90.00
#
_symmetry.space_group_name_H-M   'P 1'
#
loop_
_entity.id
_entity.type
_entity.pdbx_description
1 polymer ?
#
loop_
_entity_poly.entity_id
_entity_poly.type
_entity_poly.pdbx_seq_one_letter_code
_entity_poly.pdbx_strand_id
1 'polypeptide(L)'
;GMTNPHFTRITDYRDVESHNMFAALRAAGRDPDELLAILASKSRDNSRTPMQWDNGKNAGFTQGEPWISLCDNYTEVNVAAALRDENSVFYTYQKLIALRKTQPVMIWGDYQDLLPGSPSVWCYRRQWQGQPLLVVANLSDQCQEWHP
;
A
#
# COMPACT_ATOMS: atom_id res chain seq x y z
N GLY A 1 -3.84 0.49 -5.47
CA GLY A 1 -3.34 0.06 -4.16
C GLY A 1 -3.57 -1.42 -4.06
N MET A 2 -2.58 -2.22 -4.46
CA MET A 2 -2.59 -3.66 -4.16
C MET A 2 -2.49 -3.82 -2.64
N THR A 3 -3.09 -4.87 -2.11
CA THR A 3 -3.07 -5.20 -0.68
C THR A 3 -2.07 -6.32 -0.41
N ASN A 4 -1.92 -6.71 0.86
CA ASN A 4 -1.29 -7.98 1.18
C ASN A 4 -2.09 -9.14 0.55
N PRO A 5 -1.44 -10.25 0.17
CA PRO A 5 -2.04 -11.30 -0.66
C PRO A 5 -2.97 -12.29 0.04
N HIS A 6 -3.13 -12.17 1.36
CA HIS A 6 -3.90 -13.10 2.21
C HIS A 6 -3.48 -14.58 2.05
N PHE A 7 -2.17 -14.84 1.97
CA PHE A 7 -1.63 -16.20 1.99
C PHE A 7 -1.97 -16.93 3.29
N THR A 8 -2.55 -18.13 3.15
CA THR A 8 -3.07 -18.93 4.27
C THR A 8 -2.21 -20.15 4.59
N ARG A 9 -1.17 -20.43 3.80
CA ARG A 9 -0.26 -21.55 4.03
C ARG A 9 1.19 -21.10 3.95
N ILE A 10 2.06 -21.72 4.75
CA ILE A 10 3.51 -21.45 4.70
C ILE A 10 4.09 -21.73 3.30
N THR A 11 3.51 -22.67 2.55
CA THR A 11 3.90 -23.00 1.17
C THR A 11 3.56 -21.93 0.15
N ASP A 12 2.76 -20.92 0.50
CA ASP A 12 2.46 -19.79 -0.38
C ASP A 12 3.58 -18.73 -0.32
N TYR A 13 4.36 -18.71 0.76
CA TYR A 13 5.52 -17.83 0.96
C TYR A 13 6.79 -18.40 0.29
N ARG A 14 7.73 -17.52 -0.04
CA ARG A 14 9.02 -17.85 -0.69
C ARG A 14 10.22 -17.28 0.06
N ASP A 15 10.01 -16.28 0.88
CA ASP A 15 11.03 -15.60 1.66
C ASP A 15 11.65 -16.54 2.70
N VAL A 16 12.98 -16.73 2.59
CA VAL A 16 13.73 -17.64 3.46
C VAL A 16 13.61 -17.29 4.95
N GLU A 17 13.53 -15.99 5.26
CA GLU A 17 13.38 -15.51 6.64
C GLU A 17 11.99 -15.88 7.19
N SER A 18 10.94 -15.72 6.38
CA SER A 18 9.57 -16.16 6.72
C SER A 18 9.50 -17.67 7.01
N HIS A 19 10.14 -18.50 6.17
CA HIS A 19 10.23 -19.95 6.38
C HIS A 19 11.03 -20.31 7.65
N ASN A 20 12.18 -19.67 7.86
CA ASN A 20 13.01 -19.91 9.04
C ASN A 20 12.30 -19.50 10.35
N MET A 21 11.66 -18.33 10.35
CA MET A 21 10.86 -17.84 11.48
C MET A 21 9.74 -18.82 11.81
N PHE A 22 9.00 -19.26 10.80
CA PHE A 22 7.89 -20.19 10.97
C PHE A 22 8.37 -21.53 11.54
N ALA A 23 9.43 -22.11 10.98
CA ALA A 23 10.00 -23.37 11.44
C ALA A 23 10.51 -23.27 12.89
N ALA A 24 11.27 -22.22 13.23
CA ALA A 24 11.85 -22.04 14.55
C ALA A 24 10.77 -21.85 15.64
N LEU A 25 9.78 -20.99 15.39
CA LEU A 25 8.72 -20.72 16.36
C LEU A 25 7.74 -21.89 16.50
N ARG A 26 7.45 -22.60 15.41
CA ARG A 26 6.64 -23.82 15.47
C ARG A 26 7.36 -24.91 16.27
N ALA A 27 8.66 -25.08 16.09
CA ALA A 27 9.45 -26.02 16.90
C ALA A 27 9.46 -25.65 18.39
N ALA A 28 9.33 -24.35 18.70
CA ALA A 28 9.14 -23.85 20.06
C ALA A 28 7.69 -23.97 20.59
N GLY A 29 6.80 -24.66 19.86
CA GLY A 29 5.43 -24.93 20.31
C GLY A 29 4.42 -23.81 20.04
N ARG A 30 4.77 -22.80 19.24
CA ARG A 30 3.83 -21.75 18.85
C ARG A 30 2.79 -22.26 17.87
N ASP A 31 1.58 -21.73 18.00
CA ASP A 31 0.44 -22.11 17.16
C ASP A 31 0.67 -21.69 15.68
N PRO A 32 0.46 -22.59 14.71
CA PRO A 32 0.67 -22.28 13.29
C PRO A 32 -0.19 -21.12 12.76
N ASP A 33 -1.42 -20.97 13.24
CA ASP A 33 -2.34 -19.94 12.74
C ASP A 33 -1.89 -18.54 13.23
N GLU A 34 -1.41 -18.44 14.48
CA GLU A 34 -0.75 -17.23 14.98
C GLU A 34 0.47 -16.86 14.12
N LEU A 35 1.30 -17.84 13.76
CA LEU A 35 2.50 -17.61 12.96
C LEU A 35 2.13 -17.14 11.53
N LEU A 36 1.08 -17.71 10.95
CA LEU A 36 0.57 -17.28 9.65
C LEU A 36 0.00 -15.86 9.70
N ALA A 37 -0.68 -15.48 10.78
CA ALA A 37 -1.15 -14.10 10.98
C ALA A 37 0.03 -13.10 11.10
N ILE A 38 1.12 -13.49 11.76
CA ILE A 38 2.35 -12.70 11.79
C ILE A 38 2.92 -12.54 10.36
N LEU A 39 3.02 -13.62 9.59
CA LEU A 39 3.53 -13.55 8.23
C LEU A 39 2.63 -12.71 7.31
N ALA A 40 1.30 -12.83 7.44
CA ALA A 40 0.34 -12.05 6.68
C ALA A 40 0.47 -10.53 6.91
N SER A 41 1.03 -10.11 8.06
CA SER A 41 1.30 -8.70 8.38
C SER A 41 2.75 -8.26 8.20
N LYS A 42 3.73 -9.19 8.25
CA LYS A 42 5.16 -8.85 8.33
C LYS A 42 6.03 -9.40 7.20
N SER A 43 5.59 -10.43 6.49
CA SER A 43 6.43 -11.04 5.46
C SER A 43 6.74 -10.05 4.35
N ARG A 44 8.00 -10.06 3.89
CA ARG A 44 8.44 -9.26 2.74
C ARG A 44 7.79 -9.71 1.44
N ASP A 45 7.28 -10.95 1.38
CA ASP A 45 6.58 -11.46 0.20
C ASP A 45 5.25 -10.76 -0.05
N ASN A 46 4.67 -10.10 0.96
CA ASN A 46 3.41 -9.37 0.82
C ASN A 46 3.48 -8.28 -0.25
N SER A 47 4.68 -7.75 -0.56
CA SER A 47 4.90 -6.75 -1.62
C SER A 47 5.65 -7.31 -2.84
N ARG A 48 5.85 -8.62 -2.94
CA ARG A 48 6.57 -9.30 -4.04
C ARG A 48 5.67 -10.14 -4.93
N THR A 49 4.36 -10.11 -4.68
CA THR A 49 3.37 -10.81 -5.52
C THR A 49 3.40 -10.25 -6.94
N PRO A 50 2.97 -11.04 -7.94
CA PRO A 50 2.91 -10.59 -9.32
C PRO A 50 2.12 -9.29 -9.49
N MET A 51 2.60 -8.41 -10.36
CA MET A 51 1.87 -7.20 -10.73
C MET A 51 0.53 -7.58 -11.38
N GLN A 52 -0.53 -6.89 -10.96
CA GLN A 52 -1.91 -7.17 -11.40
C GLN A 52 -2.26 -6.29 -12.60
N TRP A 53 -1.97 -6.76 -13.82
CA TRP A 53 -2.22 -6.01 -15.06
C TRP A 53 -3.68 -6.01 -15.47
N ASP A 54 -4.33 -7.18 -15.41
CA ASP A 54 -5.74 -7.35 -15.78
C ASP A 54 -6.43 -8.42 -14.90
N ASN A 55 -7.68 -8.76 -15.24
CA ASN A 55 -8.47 -9.78 -14.54
C ASN A 55 -8.40 -11.17 -15.21
N GLY A 56 -7.47 -11.36 -16.15
CA GLY A 56 -7.23 -12.62 -16.82
C GLY A 56 -6.34 -13.56 -16.02
N LYS A 57 -5.95 -14.68 -16.65
CA LYS A 57 -5.05 -15.68 -16.03
C LYS A 57 -3.79 -15.00 -15.49
N ASN A 58 -3.42 -15.32 -14.25
CA ASN A 58 -2.26 -14.75 -13.57
C ASN A 58 -2.23 -13.22 -13.53
N ALA A 59 -3.40 -12.58 -13.54
CA ALA A 59 -3.54 -11.13 -13.63
C ALA A 59 -2.80 -10.49 -14.82
N GLY A 60 -2.59 -11.25 -15.91
CA GLY A 60 -1.82 -10.80 -17.08
C GLY A 60 -0.30 -10.78 -16.87
N PHE A 61 0.22 -11.24 -15.72
CA PHE A 61 1.65 -11.22 -15.41
C PHE A 61 2.46 -12.24 -16.22
N THR A 62 1.94 -13.45 -16.40
CA THR A 62 2.62 -14.53 -17.11
C THR A 62 1.62 -15.54 -17.68
N GLN A 63 1.98 -16.19 -18.79
CA GLN A 63 1.22 -17.31 -19.34
C GLN A 63 1.52 -18.65 -18.61
N GLY A 64 2.71 -18.73 -17.98
CA GLY A 64 3.18 -19.89 -17.23
C GLY A 64 2.69 -19.92 -15.78
N GLU A 65 3.49 -20.52 -14.90
CA GLU A 65 3.25 -20.50 -13.45
C GLU A 65 4.05 -19.35 -12.83
N PRO A 66 3.42 -18.43 -12.08
CA PRO A 66 4.17 -17.40 -11.37
C PRO A 66 5.01 -18.03 -10.25
N TRP A 67 6.20 -17.49 -10.00
CA TRP A 67 7.12 -18.02 -9.00
C TRP A 67 6.55 -17.93 -7.56
N ILE A 68 5.61 -17.01 -7.34
CA ILE A 68 4.83 -16.82 -6.11
C ILE A 68 3.37 -16.54 -6.49
N SER A 69 2.43 -16.96 -5.65
CA SER A 69 0.99 -16.83 -5.90
C SER A 69 0.55 -15.36 -6.04
N LEU A 70 -0.56 -15.16 -6.75
CA LEU A 70 -1.22 -13.85 -6.88
C LEU A 70 -1.82 -13.41 -5.54
N CYS A 71 -2.11 -12.11 -5.40
CA CYS A 71 -3.06 -11.67 -4.38
C CYS A 71 -4.49 -12.02 -4.84
N ASP A 72 -5.33 -12.40 -3.88
CA ASP A 72 -6.70 -12.85 -4.08
C ASP A 72 -7.62 -11.83 -4.77
N ASN A 73 -7.32 -10.54 -4.67
CA ASN A 73 -8.14 -9.45 -5.20
C ASN A 73 -7.80 -8.99 -6.63
N TYR A 74 -6.95 -9.70 -7.37
CA TYR A 74 -6.47 -9.23 -8.68
C TYR A 74 -7.58 -8.99 -9.71
N THR A 75 -8.71 -9.69 -9.60
CA THR A 75 -9.86 -9.50 -10.49
C THR A 75 -10.52 -8.13 -10.34
N GLU A 76 -10.40 -7.52 -9.16
CA GLU A 76 -10.94 -6.20 -8.81
C GLU A 76 -9.85 -5.12 -8.86
N VAL A 77 -8.69 -5.39 -8.26
CA VAL A 77 -7.57 -4.46 -8.19
C VAL A 77 -6.56 -4.76 -9.30
N ASN A 78 -6.72 -4.15 -10.47
CA ASN A 78 -5.75 -4.31 -11.56
C ASN A 78 -5.61 -3.04 -12.40
N VAL A 79 -4.56 -2.96 -13.21
CA VAL A 79 -4.26 -1.81 -14.06
C VAL A 79 -5.39 -1.56 -15.06
N ALA A 80 -5.90 -2.60 -15.71
CA ALA A 80 -6.99 -2.46 -16.68
C ALA A 80 -8.25 -1.85 -16.07
N ALA A 81 -8.62 -2.25 -14.85
CA ALA A 81 -9.72 -1.65 -14.09
C ALA A 81 -9.41 -0.21 -13.68
N ALA A 82 -8.21 0.05 -13.14
CA ALA A 82 -7.80 1.38 -12.71
C ALA A 82 -7.74 2.40 -13.85
N LEU A 83 -7.40 1.99 -15.07
CA LEU A 83 -7.38 2.87 -16.25
C LEU A 83 -8.78 3.18 -16.80
N ARG A 84 -9.80 2.36 -16.49
CA ARG A 84 -11.19 2.64 -16.89
C ARG A 84 -11.92 3.56 -15.92
N ASP A 85 -11.47 3.64 -14.68
CA ASP A 85 -12.04 4.49 -13.64
C ASP A 85 -11.24 5.80 -13.51
N GLU A 86 -11.81 6.92 -13.93
CA GLU A 86 -11.18 8.25 -13.86
C GLU A 86 -10.91 8.73 -12.41
N ASN A 87 -11.59 8.13 -11.43
CA ASN A 87 -11.41 8.40 -10.01
C ASN A 87 -10.46 7.40 -9.32
N SER A 88 -9.78 6.56 -10.09
CA SER A 88 -8.93 5.51 -9.54
C SER A 88 -7.70 6.05 -8.80
N VAL A 89 -7.12 5.17 -7.98
CA VAL A 89 -5.82 5.43 -7.34
C VAL A 89 -4.73 5.72 -8.38
N PHE A 90 -4.79 5.13 -9.58
CA PHE A 90 -3.82 5.41 -10.64
C PHE A 90 -3.81 6.88 -11.05
N TYR A 91 -4.99 7.43 -11.37
CA TYR A 91 -5.09 8.85 -11.77
C TYR A 91 -4.85 9.80 -10.60
N THR A 92 -5.15 9.38 -9.37
CA THR A 92 -4.74 10.13 -8.17
C THR A 92 -3.22 10.29 -8.10
N TYR A 93 -2.45 9.21 -8.26
CA TYR A 93 -0.98 9.27 -8.28
C TYR A 93 -0.46 10.08 -9.48
N GLN A 94 -1.05 9.92 -10.67
CA GLN A 94 -0.67 10.70 -11.85
C GLN A 94 -0.85 12.20 -11.61
N LYS A 95 -1.99 12.63 -11.04
CA LYS A 95 -2.27 14.03 -10.67
C LYS A 95 -1.26 14.53 -9.63
N LEU A 96 -0.94 13.74 -8.59
CA LEU A 96 0.05 14.12 -7.57
C LEU A 96 1.47 14.30 -8.16
N ILE A 97 1.88 13.43 -9.08
CA ILE A 97 3.16 13.56 -9.79
C ILE A 97 3.19 14.82 -10.66
N ALA A 98 2.10 15.10 -11.38
CA ALA A 98 1.96 16.32 -12.18
C ALA A 98 2.01 17.59 -11.31
N LEU A 99 1.33 17.58 -10.17
CA LEU A 99 1.38 18.68 -9.19
C LEU A 99 2.81 18.88 -8.69
N ARG A 100 3.52 17.82 -8.29
CA ARG A 100 4.92 17.95 -7.84
C ARG A 100 5.83 18.58 -8.90
N LYS A 101 5.61 18.27 -10.18
CA LYS A 101 6.41 18.82 -11.30
C LYS A 101 6.07 20.28 -11.64
N THR A 102 4.83 20.69 -11.40
CA THR A 102 4.30 22.01 -11.80
C THR A 102 4.23 23.02 -10.66
N GLN A 103 4.26 22.57 -9.41
CA GLN A 103 4.12 23.39 -8.21
C GLN A 103 5.44 23.42 -7.43
N PRO A 104 6.29 24.47 -7.57
CA PRO A 104 7.56 24.57 -6.84
C PRO A 104 7.40 24.47 -5.32
N VAL A 105 6.28 24.96 -4.76
CA VAL A 105 5.95 24.81 -3.33
C VAL A 105 5.91 23.35 -2.89
N MET A 106 5.65 22.38 -3.79
CA MET A 106 5.70 20.95 -3.47
C MET A 106 7.12 20.39 -3.36
N ILE A 107 8.13 21.04 -3.92
CA ILE A 107 9.53 20.60 -3.87
C ILE A 107 10.32 21.40 -2.84
N TRP A 108 10.22 22.73 -2.91
CA TRP A 108 11.07 23.67 -2.18
C TRP A 108 10.41 24.29 -0.97
N GLY A 109 9.08 24.20 -0.87
CA GLY A 109 8.37 24.75 0.28
C GLY A 109 8.81 24.07 1.57
N ASP A 110 8.88 24.85 2.64
CA ASP A 110 9.16 24.37 3.99
C ASP A 110 8.10 23.35 4.46
N TYR A 111 8.28 22.83 5.66
CA TYR A 111 7.30 21.96 6.30
C TYR A 111 6.98 22.53 7.68
N GLN A 112 5.70 22.75 7.93
CA GLN A 112 5.19 23.10 9.24
C GLN A 112 4.02 22.17 9.57
N ASP A 113 4.20 21.34 10.61
CA ASP A 113 3.09 20.58 11.19
C ASP A 113 2.11 21.55 11.87
N LEU A 114 0.83 21.39 11.56
CA LEU A 114 -0.25 22.22 12.11
C LEU A 114 -1.09 21.48 13.16
N LEU A 115 -1.03 20.15 13.21
CA LEU A 115 -1.83 19.33 14.13
C LEU A 115 -1.01 18.16 14.73
N PRO A 116 0.14 18.42 15.39
CA PRO A 116 1.01 17.35 15.89
C PRO A 116 0.38 16.48 16.99
N GLY A 117 -0.65 17.00 17.68
CA GLY A 117 -1.39 16.27 18.72
C GLY A 117 -2.60 15.48 18.20
N SER A 118 -2.93 15.59 16.91
CA SER A 118 -4.10 14.90 16.38
C SER A 118 -3.80 13.42 16.13
N PRO A 119 -4.61 12.48 16.67
CA PRO A 119 -4.40 11.05 16.44
C PRO A 119 -4.90 10.58 15.06
N SER A 120 -5.74 11.38 14.39
CA SER A 120 -6.50 10.97 13.19
C SER A 120 -6.34 11.91 12.00
N VAL A 121 -5.96 13.17 12.21
CA VAL A 121 -5.82 14.17 11.14
C VAL A 121 -4.37 14.59 11.01
N TRP A 122 -3.76 14.29 9.87
CA TRP A 122 -2.44 14.82 9.53
C TRP A 122 -2.60 16.09 8.69
N CYS A 123 -2.25 17.22 9.27
CA CYS A 123 -2.38 18.53 8.65
C CYS A 123 -1.05 19.27 8.70
N TYR A 124 -0.58 19.74 7.55
CA TYR A 124 0.65 20.52 7.48
C TYR A 124 0.58 21.59 6.40
N ARG A 125 1.42 22.61 6.57
CA ARG A 125 1.61 23.68 5.60
C ARG A 125 3.00 23.61 4.98
N ARG A 126 3.06 23.98 3.71
CA ARG A 126 4.27 24.28 2.96
C ARG A 126 4.22 25.74 2.53
N GLN A 127 5.33 26.47 2.60
CA GLN A 127 5.47 27.81 2.05
C GLN A 127 6.72 27.94 1.20
N TRP A 128 6.56 28.54 0.00
CA TRP A 128 7.68 28.86 -0.89
C TRP A 128 7.43 30.17 -1.63
N GLN A 129 8.30 31.18 -1.45
CA GLN A 129 8.21 32.45 -2.17
C GLN A 129 6.80 33.09 -2.15
N GLY A 130 6.16 33.10 -0.98
CA GLY A 130 4.81 33.65 -0.79
C GLY A 130 3.66 32.75 -1.28
N GLN A 131 3.95 31.56 -1.81
CA GLN A 131 2.95 30.55 -2.19
C GLN A 131 2.74 29.55 -1.05
N PRO A 132 1.55 29.51 -0.43
CA PRO A 132 1.21 28.49 0.56
C PRO A 132 0.58 27.25 -0.10
N LEU A 133 0.83 26.08 0.49
CA LEU A 133 0.08 24.86 0.25
C LEU A 133 -0.33 24.27 1.61
N LEU A 134 -1.62 24.02 1.79
CA LEU A 134 -2.16 23.30 2.93
C LEU A 134 -2.47 21.86 2.50
N VAL A 135 -2.00 20.88 3.27
CA VAL A 135 -2.31 19.47 3.07
C VAL A 135 -3.05 18.97 4.31
N VAL A 136 -4.19 18.34 4.09
CA VAL A 136 -5.04 17.77 5.14
C VAL A 136 -5.38 16.33 4.75
N ALA A 137 -5.06 15.37 5.61
CA ALA A 137 -5.35 13.95 5.41
C ALA A 137 -6.03 13.38 6.65
N ASN A 138 -7.22 12.82 6.49
CA ASN A 138 -7.86 11.98 7.51
C ASN A 138 -7.27 10.57 7.40
N LEU A 139 -6.57 10.13 8.45
CA LEU A 139 -5.92 8.83 8.57
C LEU A 139 -6.75 7.84 9.41
N SER A 140 -8.05 8.11 9.58
CA SER A 140 -9.01 7.22 10.24
C SER A 140 -10.10 6.76 9.28
N ASP A 141 -10.87 5.77 9.70
CA ASP A 141 -12.06 5.27 9.02
C ASP A 141 -13.34 6.04 9.39
N GLN A 142 -13.23 7.06 10.24
CA GLN A 142 -14.35 7.90 10.70
C GLN A 142 -14.26 9.30 10.12
N CYS A 143 -15.42 9.92 9.87
CA CYS A 143 -15.48 11.34 9.53
C CYS A 143 -14.90 12.15 10.70
N GLN A 144 -13.99 13.09 10.41
CA GLN A 144 -13.38 13.97 11.40
C GLN A 144 -13.87 15.39 11.15
N GLU A 145 -14.30 16.08 12.20
CA GLU A 145 -14.53 17.52 12.13
C GLU A 145 -13.19 18.25 12.07
N TRP A 146 -13.03 19.13 11.09
CA TRP A 146 -11.84 19.96 10.96
C TRP A 146 -12.22 21.41 10.69
N HIS A 147 -11.63 22.31 11.48
CA HIS A 147 -11.77 23.75 11.33
C HIS A 147 -10.36 24.37 11.13
N PRO A 148 -10.19 25.28 10.15
CA PRO A 148 -8.92 25.95 9.87
C PRO A 148 -8.36 26.79 11.02
#